data_AF-A0A0C9ZZW7-F1
#
_entry.id   AF-A0A0C9ZZW7-F1
#
_cell.length_a   1.000
_cell.length_b   1.000
_cell.length_c   1.000
_cell.angle_alpha   90.00
_cell.angle_beta   90.00
_cell.angle_gamma   90.00
#
_symmetry.space_group_name_H-M   'P 1'
#
loop_
_entity.id
_entity.type
_entity.pdbx_description
1 polymer ?
#
loop_
_entity_poly.entity_id
_entity_poly.type
_entity_poly.pdbx_seq_one_letter_code
_entity_poly.pdbx_strand_id
1 'polypeptide(L)'
;IADFPEQCLVSCNKESHCPHCLVEMDKHGDLKECTWCSMMDTLKTLQHKQRNKQSRKFDAQGLCAVYRPFWKDLPFTNIFACITPNLLHQLHKGIFHDHL
;
A
#
# COMPACT_ATOMS: atom_id res chain seq x y z
N ILE A 1 -5.17 -6.18 15.18
CA ILE A 1 -3.76 -5.90 14.82
C ILE A 1 -3.37 -6.97 13.82
N ALA A 2 -2.99 -6.57 12.60
CA ALA A 2 -2.52 -7.47 11.56
C ALA A 2 -1.02 -7.22 11.37
N ASP A 3 -0.26 -8.27 11.15
CA ASP A 3 1.13 -8.22 10.72
C ASP A 3 1.24 -7.71 9.27
N PHE A 4 2.46 -7.34 8.89
CA PHE A 4 2.69 -6.56 7.68
C PHE A 4 2.24 -7.27 6.37
N PRO A 5 2.49 -8.58 6.17
CA PRO A 5 1.96 -9.30 5.01
C PRO A 5 0.43 -9.19 4.89
N GLU A 6 -0.26 -9.31 6.01
CA GLU A 6 -1.71 -9.25 6.15
C GLU A 6 -2.22 -7.83 5.87
N GLN A 7 -1.49 -6.80 6.31
CA GLN A 7 -1.77 -5.40 5.96
C GLN A 7 -1.61 -5.15 4.45
N CYS A 8 -0.58 -5.72 3.81
CA CYS A 8 -0.38 -5.65 2.36
C CYS A 8 -1.50 -6.36 1.60
N LEU A 9 -1.93 -7.54 2.07
CA LEU A 9 -3.07 -8.28 1.51
C LEU A 9 -4.37 -7.47 1.58
N VAL A 10 -4.70 -6.92 2.76
CA VAL A 10 -5.92 -6.11 2.96
C VAL A 10 -5.90 -4.86 2.08
N SER A 11 -4.76 -4.21 1.94
CA SER A 11 -4.60 -2.98 1.16
C SER A 11 -4.38 -3.21 -0.34
N CYS A 12 -4.23 -4.47 -0.77
CA CYS A 12 -3.89 -4.86 -2.14
C CYS A 12 -2.53 -4.32 -2.61
N ASN A 13 -1.59 -4.13 -1.69
CA ASN A 13 -0.20 -3.77 -1.99
C ASN A 13 0.69 -5.02 -2.05
N LYS A 14 1.78 -4.91 -2.80
CA LYS A 14 2.90 -5.85 -2.70
C LYS A 14 3.57 -5.67 -1.34
N GLU A 15 4.14 -6.74 -0.79
CA GLU A 15 4.91 -6.68 0.46
C GLU A 15 6.18 -5.81 0.35
N SER A 16 6.64 -5.50 -0.87
CA SER A 16 7.70 -4.53 -1.10
C SER A 16 7.26 -3.08 -0.98
N HIS A 17 5.98 -2.79 -0.73
CA HIS A 17 5.47 -1.42 -0.67
C HIS A 17 4.74 -1.15 0.64
N CYS A 18 4.78 0.12 1.06
CA CYS A 18 4.07 0.53 2.25
C CYS A 18 2.56 0.62 1.97
N PRO A 19 1.70 0.01 2.81
CA PRO A 19 0.26 0.15 2.65
C PRO A 19 -0.22 1.58 2.95
N HIS A 20 0.57 2.39 3.67
CA HIS A 20 0.21 3.75 4.08
C HIS A 20 0.72 4.84 3.14
N CYS A 21 1.92 4.69 2.60
CA CYS A 21 2.58 5.74 1.82
C CYS A 21 3.01 5.24 0.43
N LEU A 22 2.97 6.15 -0.53
CA LEU A 22 3.44 5.94 -1.91
C LEU A 22 4.95 6.14 -2.06
N VAL A 23 5.71 6.06 -0.97
CA VAL A 23 7.16 6.21 -1.01
C VAL A 23 7.77 4.93 -1.54
N GLU A 24 8.65 5.09 -2.54
CA GLU A 24 9.45 4.00 -3.06
C GLU A 24 10.43 3.50 -1.99
N MET A 25 10.71 2.20 -1.97
CA MET A 25 11.58 1.57 -0.95
C MET A 25 12.96 2.25 -0.83
N ASP A 26 13.46 2.81 -1.93
CA ASP A 26 14.77 3.48 -2.01
C ASP A 26 14.83 4.82 -1.26
N LYS A 27 13.68 5.38 -0.87
CA LYS A 27 13.54 6.65 -0.15
C LYS A 27 13.04 6.48 1.29
N HIS A 28 12.93 5.25 1.77
CA HIS A 28 12.64 4.99 3.19
C HIS A 28 13.79 5.52 4.06
N GLY A 29 13.52 6.58 4.83
CA GLY A 29 14.51 7.22 5.71
C GLY A 29 14.70 8.72 5.44
N ASP A 30 14.26 9.22 4.28
CA ASP A 30 14.25 10.66 4.00
C ASP A 30 13.07 11.35 4.70
N LEU A 31 13.35 12.47 5.36
CA LEU A 31 12.35 13.32 6.00
C LEU A 31 11.55 14.12 4.96
N LYS A 32 10.85 13.44 4.05
CA LYS A 32 9.95 14.05 3.07
C LYS A 32 8.50 13.76 3.41
N GLU A 33 7.65 14.75 3.16
CA GLU A 33 6.19 14.58 3.21
C GLU A 33 5.78 13.42 2.28
N CYS A 34 5.29 12.35 2.90
CA CYS A 34 4.84 11.16 2.19
C CYS A 34 3.43 11.41 1.64
N THR A 35 3.21 11.07 0.37
CA THR A 35 1.84 11.04 -0.16
C THR A 35 1.13 9.80 0.38
N TRP A 36 -0.01 10.01 1.04
CA TRP A 36 -0.80 8.94 1.63
C TRP A 36 -1.58 8.16 0.56
N CYS A 37 -1.72 6.85 0.79
CA CYS A 37 -2.61 6.01 0.01
C CYS A 37 -4.07 6.43 0.19
N SER A 38 -4.81 6.51 -0.92
CA SER A 38 -6.23 6.87 -0.94
C SER A 38 -7.03 5.72 -1.54
N MET A 39 -8.07 5.28 -0.82
CA MET A 39 -8.98 4.22 -1.28
C MET A 39 -9.54 4.51 -2.67
N MET A 40 -9.97 5.76 -2.91
CA MET A 40 -10.54 6.17 -4.20
C MET A 40 -9.51 6.09 -5.32
N ASP A 41 -8.27 6.50 -5.07
CA ASP A 41 -7.18 6.43 -6.05
C ASP A 41 -6.78 4.99 -6.35
N THR A 42 -6.71 4.14 -5.32
CA THR A 42 -6.41 2.72 -5.49
C THR A 42 -7.48 2.03 -6.33
N LEU A 43 -8.78 2.24 -6.04
CA LEU A 43 -9.87 1.66 -6.84
C LEU A 43 -9.84 2.14 -8.29
N LYS A 44 -9.65 3.44 -8.52
CA LYS A 44 -9.52 4.00 -9.87
C LYS A 44 -8.35 3.37 -10.63
N THR A 45 -7.21 3.20 -9.96
CA THR A 45 -6.00 2.62 -10.56
C THR A 45 -6.20 1.13 -10.89
N LEU A 46 -6.82 0.37 -9.98
CA LEU A 46 -7.20 -1.03 -10.21
C LEU A 46 -8.17 -1.17 -11.38
N GLN A 47 -9.23 -0.36 -11.43
CA GLN A 47 -10.18 -0.36 -12.55
C GLN A 47 -9.51 0.02 -13.88
N HIS A 48 -8.60 1.00 -13.84
CA HIS A 48 -7.86 1.42 -15.03
C HIS A 48 -6.94 0.30 -15.53
N LYS A 49 -6.23 -0.41 -14.65
CA LYS A 49 -5.39 -1.58 -14.99
C LYS A 49 -6.22 -2.80 -15.43
N GLN A 50 -7.45 -2.94 -14.93
CA GLN A 50 -8.35 -3.99 -15.40
C GLN A 50 -8.78 -3.74 -16.86
N ARG A 51 -9.05 -2.48 -17.21
CA ARG A 51 -9.46 -2.08 -18.57
C ARG A 51 -8.28 -1.98 -19.54
N ASN A 52 -7.13 -1.52 -19.04
CA ASN A 52 -5.92 -1.30 -19.82
C ASN A 52 -4.85 -2.27 -19.35
N LYS A 53 -4.26 -3.05 -20.27
CA LYS A 53 -3.22 -4.03 -19.93
C LYS A 53 -2.01 -3.41 -19.21
N GLN A 54 -1.78 -2.10 -19.32
CA GLN A 54 -0.66 -1.39 -18.71
C GLN A 54 -1.10 -0.14 -17.94
N SER A 55 -0.43 0.13 -16.81
CA SER A 55 -0.63 1.35 -16.02
C SER A 55 0.61 1.65 -15.20
N ARG A 56 1.34 2.72 -15.55
CA ARG A 56 2.50 3.19 -14.77
C ARG A 56 2.12 3.53 -13.33
N LYS A 57 0.91 4.05 -13.12
CA LYS A 57 0.39 4.39 -11.79
C LYS A 57 0.16 3.14 -10.94
N PHE A 58 -0.32 2.05 -11.53
CA PHE A 58 -0.47 0.76 -10.83
C PHE A 58 0.88 0.24 -10.33
N ASP A 59 1.91 0.33 -11.17
CA ASP A 59 3.26 -0.12 -10.83
C ASP A 59 3.91 0.78 -9.77
N ALA A 60 3.77 2.10 -9.90
CA ALA A 60 4.29 3.08 -8.94
C ALA A 60 3.59 3.02 -7.57
N GLN A 61 2.32 2.63 -7.55
CA GLN A 61 1.58 2.40 -6.29
C GLN A 61 1.86 1.01 -5.70
N GLY A 62 2.68 0.17 -6.34
CA GLY A 62 3.01 -1.15 -5.82
C GLY A 62 1.83 -2.10 -5.69
N LEU A 63 0.75 -1.90 -6.45
CA LEU A 63 -0.48 -2.65 -6.26
C LEU A 63 -0.38 -4.09 -6.80
N CYS A 64 -1.18 -4.97 -6.20
CA CYS A 64 -1.49 -6.31 -6.69
C CYS A 64 -2.74 -6.28 -7.56
N ALA A 65 -2.86 -7.22 -8.51
CA ALA A 65 -3.96 -7.28 -9.49
C ALA A 65 -5.28 -7.80 -8.87
N VAL A 66 -5.72 -7.20 -7.77
CA VAL A 66 -6.95 -7.52 -7.04
C VAL A 66 -8.04 -6.53 -7.48
N TYR A 67 -8.73 -6.83 -8.58
CA TYR A 67 -9.67 -5.88 -9.20
C TYR A 67 -11.00 -5.69 -8.45
N ARG A 68 -11.31 -6.59 -7.50
CA ARG A 68 -12.49 -6.50 -6.63
C ARG A 68 -12.07 -6.77 -5.18
N PRO A 69 -11.40 -5.80 -4.53
CA PRO A 69 -11.09 -5.93 -3.11
C PRO A 69 -12.39 -6.00 -2.29
N PHE A 70 -12.36 -6.67 -1.13
CA PHE A 70 -13.57 -6.86 -0.30
C PHE A 70 -14.22 -5.54 0.14
N TRP A 71 -13.43 -4.47 0.24
CA TRP A 71 -13.85 -3.14 0.64
C TRP A 71 -14.33 -2.25 -0.52
N LYS A 72 -14.36 -2.76 -1.76
CA LYS A 72 -14.87 -2.02 -2.93
C LYS A 72 -16.26 -1.43 -2.69
N ASP A 73 -17.13 -2.20 -2.04
CA ASP A 73 -18.53 -1.86 -1.82
C ASP A 73 -18.76 -1.23 -0.42
N LEU A 74 -17.68 -0.83 0.26
CA LEU A 74 -17.69 -0.17 1.59
C LEU A 74 -17.21 1.29 1.48
N PRO A 75 -17.98 2.20 0.86
CA PRO A 75 -17.53 3.56 0.55
C PRO A 75 -17.27 4.44 1.78
N PHE A 76 -17.81 4.07 2.94
CA PHE A 76 -17.65 4.79 4.20
C PHE A 76 -16.54 4.23 5.10
N THR A 77 -15.85 3.16 4.68
CA THR A 77 -14.79 2.52 5.47
C THR A 77 -13.45 2.81 4.83
N ASN A 78 -12.65 3.74 5.37
CA ASN A 78 -11.29 3.93 4.86
C ASN A 78 -10.35 2.85 5.44
N ILE A 79 -10.18 1.76 4.70
CA ILE A 79 -9.31 0.64 5.12
C ILE A 79 -7.87 1.08 5.40
N PHE A 80 -7.36 2.09 4.68
CA PHE A 80 -6.01 2.63 4.90
C PHE A 80 -5.86 3.39 6.22
N ALA A 81 -6.97 3.92 6.76
CA ALA A 81 -7.01 4.52 8.10
C ALA A 81 -7.24 3.46 9.20
N CYS A 82 -7.82 2.30 8.85
CA CYS A 82 -8.04 1.20 9.78
C CYS A 82 -6.80 0.33 9.98
N ILE A 83 -5.87 0.32 9.02
CA ILE A 83 -4.56 -0.30 9.20
C ILE A 83 -3.81 0.53 10.23
N THR A 84 -3.49 -0.06 11.38
CA THR A 84 -2.64 0.62 12.37
C THR A 84 -1.22 0.63 11.80
N PRO A 85 -0.57 1.80 11.65
CA PRO A 85 0.82 1.85 11.23
C PRO A 85 1.62 1.00 12.22
N ASN A 86 2.16 -0.13 11.75
CA ASN A 86 2.92 -1.02 12.60
C ASN A 86 4.28 -0.39 12.86
N LEU A 87 4.32 0.51 13.84
CA LEU A 87 5.50 1.27 14.23
C LEU A 87 6.66 0.33 14.58
N LEU A 88 6.37 -0.81 15.21
CA LEU A 88 7.38 -1.80 15.57
C LEU A 88 7.96 -2.51 14.34
N HIS A 89 7.12 -2.85 13.35
CA HIS A 89 7.60 -3.40 12.09
C HIS A 89 8.40 -2.39 11.26
N GLN A 90 7.96 -1.12 11.25
CA GLN A 90 8.69 -0.03 10.57
C GLN A 90 10.06 0.21 11.23
N LEU A 91 10.18 0.10 12.55
CA LEU A 91 11.47 0.16 13.23
C LEU A 91 12.34 -1.08 12.95
N HIS A 92 11.75 -2.28 13.01
CA HIS A 92 12.50 -3.52 12.82
C HIS A 92 12.95 -3.74 11.36
N LYS A 93 12.19 -3.28 10.35
CA LYS A 93 12.59 -3.41 8.93
C LYS A 93 13.17 -2.13 8.32
N GLY A 94 12.87 -0.97 8.89
CA GLY A 94 13.30 0.33 8.37
C GLY A 94 14.50 0.94 9.09
N ILE A 95 14.75 0.62 10.36
CA ILE A 95 15.93 1.11 11.11
C ILE A 95 16.96 0.00 11.31
N PHE A 96 16.51 -1.20 11.63
CA PHE A 96 17.37 -2.37 11.59
C PHE A 96 17.35 -2.91 10.16
N HIS A 97 18.38 -2.53 9.41
CA HIS A 97 18.79 -3.19 8.19
C HIS A 97 19.21 -4.64 8.56
N ASP A 98 18.26 -5.49 8.96
CA ASP A 98 18.46 -6.90 9.26
C ASP A 98 17.61 -7.72 8.30
N HIS A 99 18.16 -8.53 7.39
CA HIS A 99 19.52 -8.74 6.90
C HIS A 99 19.37 -9.70 5.69
N LEU A 100 20.28 -9.59 4.70
CA LEU A 100 20.48 -10.36 3.44
C LEU A 100 20.03 -9.66 2.13
#